data_AF-A0AAW3JZ37-F1
#
_entry.id   AF-A0AAW3JZ37-F1
#
_cell.length_a   1.000
_cell.length_b   1.000
_cell.length_c   1.000
_cell.angle_alpha   90.00
_cell.angle_beta   90.00
_cell.angle_gamma   90.00
#
_symmetry.space_group_name_H-M   'P 1'
#
loop_
_entity.id
_entity.type
_entity.pdbx_description
1 polymer ?
#
loop_
_entity_poly.entity_id
_entity_poly.type
_entity_poly.pdbx_seq_one_letter_code
_entity_poly.pdbx_strand_id
1 'polypeptide(L)'
;MDRTYIFDTSSFNKMKHYYPTIFETVWNHLDDLVKNGQLISTKEVWTEVNNGSPTPHLLEWLNDWKNQIFTTPTRDELLFVSEIFKVKHFQTLIGNTQKLRGTPVADPFLIACAKIHNGILITEEAYKPNSSKIPNVCEHFDVEYMNFEELMLVLKWKF
;
A
#
# COMPACT_ATOMS: atom_id res chain seq x y z
N MET A 1 -17.46 12.12 -0.14
CA MET A 1 -16.09 12.21 -0.66
C MET A 1 -15.60 10.80 -0.78
N ASP A 2 -15.27 10.37 -2.00
CA ASP A 2 -14.79 9.02 -2.25
C ASP A 2 -13.38 8.90 -1.65
N ARG A 3 -13.19 7.94 -0.75
CA ARG A 3 -11.88 7.69 -0.09
C ARG A 3 -10.93 7.01 -1.07
N THR A 4 -9.65 7.34 -0.96
CA THR A 4 -8.56 6.63 -1.65
C THR A 4 -7.95 5.58 -0.72
N TYR A 5 -7.66 4.41 -1.26
CA TYR A 5 -7.07 3.25 -0.59
C TYR A 5 -5.68 3.02 -1.14
N ILE A 6 -4.67 3.08 -0.26
CA ILE A 6 -3.27 3.02 -0.61
C ILE A 6 -2.76 1.62 -0.26
N PHE A 7 -2.56 0.77 -1.25
CA PHE A 7 -2.19 -0.64 -1.03
C PHE A 7 -0.67 -0.77 -0.88
N ASP A 8 -0.22 -1.47 0.15
CA ASP A 8 1.17 -1.91 0.27
C ASP A 8 1.43 -3.25 -0.46
N THR A 9 2.69 -3.70 -0.45
CA THR A 9 3.10 -4.99 -1.03
C THR A 9 2.39 -6.17 -0.36
N SER A 10 2.17 -6.11 0.96
CA SER A 10 1.56 -7.22 1.70
C SER A 10 0.08 -7.41 1.34
N SER A 11 -0.65 -6.34 1.05
CA SER A 11 -2.04 -6.32 0.62
C SER A 11 -2.21 -6.90 -0.78
N PHE A 12 -1.34 -6.52 -1.73
CA PHE A 12 -1.32 -7.19 -3.04
C PHE A 12 -0.97 -8.67 -2.91
N ASN A 13 -0.04 -9.04 -2.03
CA ASN A 13 0.27 -10.44 -1.78
C ASN A 13 -0.93 -11.22 -1.21
N LYS A 14 -1.76 -10.59 -0.38
CA LYS A 14 -2.99 -11.20 0.14
C LYS A 14 -3.96 -11.59 -0.99
N MET A 15 -4.02 -10.79 -2.06
CA MET A 15 -4.87 -11.05 -3.23
C MET A 15 -4.53 -12.36 -3.95
N LYS A 16 -3.31 -12.90 -3.81
CA LYS A 16 -2.88 -14.18 -4.41
C LYS A 16 -3.75 -15.38 -4.00
N HIS A 17 -4.46 -15.26 -2.88
CA HIS A 17 -5.35 -16.30 -2.36
C HIS A 17 -6.76 -16.27 -2.96
N TYR A 18 -7.10 -15.22 -3.72
CA TYR A 18 -8.41 -15.05 -4.36
C TYR A 18 -8.29 -15.39 -5.84
N TYR A 19 -8.44 -16.67 -6.19
CA TYR A 19 -8.40 -17.10 -7.60
C TYR A 19 -9.52 -16.41 -8.41
N PRO A 20 -9.21 -15.71 -9.52
CA PRO A 20 -10.21 -14.93 -10.26
C PRO A 20 -11.42 -15.71 -10.73
N THR A 21 -11.26 -17.00 -11.07
CA THR A 21 -12.34 -17.87 -11.52
C THR A 21 -13.28 -18.36 -10.41
N ILE A 22 -12.90 -18.18 -9.14
CA ILE A 22 -13.70 -18.56 -7.97
C ILE A 22 -14.26 -17.31 -7.29
N PHE A 23 -13.45 -16.26 -7.19
CA PHE A 23 -13.75 -15.02 -6.49
C PHE A 23 -13.98 -13.87 -7.47
N GLU A 24 -14.77 -14.08 -8.52
CA GLU A 24 -14.99 -13.11 -9.61
C GLU A 24 -15.44 -11.73 -9.07
N THR A 25 -16.32 -11.71 -8.07
CA THR A 25 -16.83 -10.46 -7.48
C THR A 25 -15.74 -9.65 -6.76
N VAL A 26 -14.76 -10.31 -6.15
CA VAL A 26 -13.62 -9.64 -5.50
C VAL A 26 -12.80 -8.87 -6.53
N TRP A 27 -12.51 -9.50 -7.69
CA TRP A 27 -11.75 -8.85 -8.76
C TRP A 27 -12.56 -7.76 -9.47
N ASN A 28 -13.87 -7.95 -9.66
CA ASN A 28 -14.73 -6.89 -10.19
C ASN A 28 -14.75 -5.66 -9.28
N HIS A 29 -14.80 -5.85 -7.96
CA HIS A 29 -14.73 -4.73 -7.02
C HIS A 29 -13.36 -4.05 -7.01
N LEU A 30 -12.26 -4.81 -7.13
CA LEU A 30 -10.92 -4.24 -7.28
C LEU A 30 -10.81 -3.42 -8.56
N ASP A 31 -11.32 -3.93 -9.69
CA ASP A 31 -11.38 -3.20 -10.95
C ASP A 31 -12.15 -1.90 -10.80
N ASP A 32 -13.30 -1.91 -10.12
CA ASP A 32 -14.11 -0.72 -9.88
C ASP A 32 -13.34 0.31 -9.05
N LEU A 33 -12.62 -0.12 -7.99
CA LEU A 33 -11.78 0.77 -7.21
C LEU A 33 -10.68 1.41 -8.07
N VAL A 34 -10.03 0.67 -8.96
CA VAL A 34 -9.00 1.24 -9.84
C VAL A 34 -9.61 2.18 -10.87
N LYS A 35 -10.72 1.79 -11.53
CA LYS A 35 -11.44 2.62 -12.53
C LYS A 35 -11.90 3.95 -11.94
N ASN A 36 -12.30 3.95 -10.67
CA ASN A 36 -12.73 5.15 -9.97
C ASN A 36 -11.55 5.97 -9.39
N GLY A 37 -10.30 5.55 -9.59
CA GLY A 37 -9.12 6.22 -9.03
C GLY A 37 -9.03 6.10 -7.49
N GLN A 38 -9.68 5.10 -6.92
CA GLN A 38 -9.75 4.87 -5.48
C GLN A 38 -8.70 3.89 -4.98
N LEU A 39 -8.15 3.01 -5.82
CA LEU A 39 -7.04 2.13 -5.45
C LEU A 39 -5.75 2.63 -6.11
N ILE A 40 -4.80 3.05 -5.28
CA ILE A 40 -3.46 3.46 -5.72
C ILE A 40 -2.38 2.82 -4.83
N SER A 41 -1.13 2.95 -5.25
CA SER A 41 0.06 2.53 -4.56
C SER A 41 1.27 3.29 -5.11
N THR A 42 2.46 3.07 -4.56
CA THR A 42 3.68 3.75 -5.00
C THR A 42 4.49 2.87 -5.95
N LYS A 43 5.30 3.49 -6.81
CA LYS A 43 6.21 2.76 -7.71
C LYS A 43 7.17 1.80 -6.98
N GLU A 44 7.51 2.09 -5.73
CA GLU A 44 8.34 1.23 -4.89
C GLU A 44 7.64 -0.11 -4.63
N VAL A 45 6.34 -0.10 -4.35
CA VAL A 45 5.53 -1.33 -4.18
C VAL A 45 5.49 -2.15 -5.45
N TRP A 46 5.36 -1.53 -6.63
CA TRP A 46 5.44 -2.26 -7.90
C TRP A 46 6.75 -3.06 -8.01
N THR A 47 7.87 -2.45 -7.61
CA THR A 47 9.18 -3.11 -7.64
C THR A 47 9.24 -4.28 -6.66
N GLU A 48 8.72 -4.10 -5.45
CA GLU A 48 8.69 -5.16 -4.42
C GLU A 48 7.79 -6.33 -4.82
N VAL A 49 6.58 -6.06 -5.31
CA VAL A 49 5.66 -7.11 -5.77
C VAL A 49 6.29 -7.91 -6.91
N ASN A 50 6.92 -7.25 -7.89
CA ASN A 50 7.57 -7.92 -9.01
C ASN A 50 8.79 -8.78 -8.56
N ASN A 51 9.51 -8.34 -7.53
CA ASN A 51 10.62 -9.11 -6.95
C ASN A 51 10.13 -10.29 -6.07
N GLY A 52 8.90 -10.22 -5.56
CA GLY A 52 8.31 -11.19 -4.63
C GLY A 52 7.63 -12.39 -5.30
N SER A 53 7.96 -12.70 -6.56
CA SER A 53 7.39 -13.81 -7.35
C SER A 53 5.86 -13.86 -7.27
N PRO A 54 5.15 -12.90 -7.90
CA PRO A 54 3.69 -12.86 -7.87
C PRO A 54 3.08 -14.06 -8.64
N THR A 55 1.86 -14.43 -8.28
CA THR A 55 1.09 -15.42 -9.05
C THR A 55 0.80 -14.85 -10.46
N PRO A 56 0.68 -15.69 -11.51
CA PRO A 56 0.43 -15.19 -12.86
C PRO A 56 -0.79 -14.27 -12.96
N HIS A 57 -1.89 -14.62 -12.30
CA HIS A 57 -3.12 -13.82 -12.32
C HIS A 57 -2.96 -12.45 -11.65
N LEU A 58 -2.23 -12.37 -10.53
CA LEU A 58 -1.99 -11.09 -9.87
C LEU A 58 -1.06 -10.22 -10.71
N LEU A 59 -0.03 -10.82 -11.29
CA LEU A 59 0.91 -10.11 -12.15
C LEU A 59 0.23 -9.55 -13.40
N GLU A 60 -0.62 -10.34 -14.05
CA GLU A 60 -1.41 -9.91 -15.21
C GLU A 60 -2.28 -8.71 -14.86
N TRP A 61 -3.10 -8.83 -13.81
CA TRP A 61 -3.97 -7.75 -13.34
C TRP A 61 -3.20 -6.46 -12.98
N LEU A 62 -2.06 -6.57 -12.28
CA LEU A 62 -1.25 -5.41 -11.95
C LEU A 62 -0.57 -4.78 -13.17
N ASN A 63 -0.26 -5.55 -14.22
CA ASN A 63 0.27 -5.00 -15.45
C ASN A 63 -0.80 -4.21 -16.22
N ASP A 64 -2.04 -4.72 -16.26
CA ASP A 64 -3.16 -4.06 -16.92
C ASP A 64 -3.47 -2.70 -16.28
N TRP A 65 -3.38 -2.62 -14.96
CA TRP A 65 -3.69 -1.43 -14.17
C TRP A 65 -2.47 -0.61 -13.72
N LYS A 66 -1.28 -0.93 -14.23
CA LYS A 66 -0.01 -0.43 -13.70
C LYS A 66 0.05 1.09 -13.59
N ASN A 67 -0.40 1.79 -14.63
CA ASN A 67 -0.30 3.25 -14.71
C ASN A 67 -1.36 3.97 -13.86
N GLN A 68 -2.43 3.27 -13.49
CA GLN A 68 -3.49 3.79 -12.63
C GLN A 68 -3.17 3.56 -11.16
N ILE A 69 -2.59 2.40 -10.84
CA ILE A 69 -2.27 2.02 -9.46
C ILE A 69 -0.98 2.70 -9.00
N PHE A 70 0.11 2.57 -9.75
CA PHE A 70 1.45 2.91 -9.24
C PHE A 70 1.86 4.34 -9.60
N THR A 71 1.72 5.24 -8.65
CA THR A 71 1.98 6.67 -8.84
C THR A 71 3.43 7.03 -8.52
N THR A 72 3.89 8.15 -9.10
CA THR A 72 5.16 8.77 -8.73
C THR A 72 4.92 9.78 -7.60
N PRO A 73 5.72 9.77 -6.53
CA PRO A 73 5.57 10.71 -5.44
C PRO A 73 5.60 12.17 -5.91
N THR A 74 4.60 12.91 -5.48
CA THR A 74 4.46 14.36 -5.59
C THR A 74 5.42 15.07 -4.64
N ARG A 75 5.56 16.38 -4.82
CA ARG A 75 6.39 17.22 -3.93
C ARG A 75 5.90 17.17 -2.49
N ASP A 76 4.59 17.19 -2.25
CA ASP A 76 4.03 17.22 -0.91
C ASP A 76 4.23 15.87 -0.19
N GLU A 77 4.11 14.76 -0.91
CA GLU A 77 4.46 13.44 -0.39
C GLU A 77 5.95 13.37 -0.01
N LEU A 78 6.85 13.90 -0.84
CA LEU A 78 8.29 13.94 -0.54
C LEU A 78 8.63 14.80 0.69
N LEU A 79 7.94 15.93 0.86
CA LEU A 79 8.06 16.76 2.05
C LEU A 79 7.58 15.99 3.28
N PHE A 80 6.47 15.26 3.19
CA PHE A 80 5.96 14.47 4.29
C PHE A 80 6.87 13.28 4.65
N VAL A 81 7.46 12.61 3.67
CA VAL A 81 8.51 11.59 3.91
C VAL A 81 9.66 12.18 4.75
N SER A 82 10.04 13.43 4.47
CA SER A 82 11.06 14.12 5.25
C SER A 82 10.61 14.37 6.69
N GLU A 83 9.33 14.70 6.93
CA GLU A 83 8.75 14.80 8.27
C GLU A 83 8.77 13.46 9.04
N ILE A 84 8.44 12.35 8.37
CA ILE A 84 8.52 10.99 8.97
C ILE A 84 9.93 10.75 9.52
N PHE A 85 10.97 11.08 8.74
CA PHE A 85 12.36 10.84 9.14
C PHE A 85 12.93 11.83 10.16
N LYS A 86 12.24 12.94 10.48
CA LYS A 86 12.60 13.78 11.64
C LYS A 86 12.40 13.05 12.96
N VAL A 87 11.50 12.07 12.99
CA VAL A 87 11.28 11.21 14.16
C VAL A 87 12.38 10.14 14.21
N LYS A 88 13.31 10.28 15.16
CA LYS A 88 14.46 9.36 15.31
C LYS A 88 14.07 7.87 15.31
N HIS A 89 12.94 7.54 15.94
CA HIS A 89 12.42 6.17 16.00
C HIS A 89 12.14 5.57 14.61
N PHE A 90 11.61 6.37 13.69
CA PHE A 90 11.24 5.93 12.34
C PHE A 90 12.38 5.96 11.32
N GLN A 91 13.55 6.48 11.68
CA GLN A 91 14.77 6.36 10.84
C GLN A 91 15.22 4.91 10.65
N THR A 92 14.70 4.00 11.48
CA THR A 92 14.91 2.54 11.36
C THR A 92 14.12 1.90 10.22
N LEU A 93 13.11 2.60 9.66
CA LEU A 93 12.42 2.17 8.42
C LEU A 93 13.42 1.93 7.28
N ILE A 94 14.50 2.71 7.24
CA ILE A 94 15.62 2.47 6.34
C ILE A 94 16.46 1.33 6.92
N GLY A 95 16.09 0.09 6.58
CA GLY A 95 16.83 -1.10 6.98
C GLY A 95 18.30 -1.04 6.52
N ASN A 96 19.19 -1.68 7.27
CA ASN A 96 20.64 -1.67 6.97
C ASN A 96 20.96 -2.13 5.54
N THR A 97 20.22 -3.11 5.01
CA THR A 97 20.38 -3.60 3.62
C THR A 97 19.98 -2.56 2.58
N GLN A 98 18.96 -1.75 2.87
CA GLN A 98 18.45 -0.71 1.98
C GLN A 98 19.36 0.53 2.00
N LYS A 99 19.94 0.86 3.17
CA LYS A 99 21.04 1.83 3.28
C LYS A 99 22.24 1.43 2.42
N LEU A 100 22.59 0.14 2.41
CA LEU A 100 23.73 -0.39 1.64
C LEU A 100 23.46 -0.46 0.13
N ARG A 101 22.21 -0.67 -0.29
CA ARG A 101 21.82 -0.80 -1.71
C ARG A 101 21.31 0.49 -2.35
N GLY A 102 21.07 1.54 -1.57
CA GLY A 102 20.55 2.82 -2.07
C GLY A 102 19.11 2.75 -2.60
N THR A 103 18.35 1.72 -2.22
CA THR A 103 16.95 1.56 -2.64
C THR A 103 16.03 2.27 -1.64
N PRO A 104 15.10 3.14 -2.11
CA PRO A 104 14.08 3.72 -1.23
C PRO A 104 13.21 2.61 -0.61
N VAL A 105 12.89 2.76 0.67
CA VAL A 105 11.93 1.93 1.40
C VAL A 105 10.54 2.32 0.91
N ALA A 106 9.65 1.38 0.57
CA ALA A 106 8.30 1.70 0.12
C ALA A 106 7.44 2.39 1.20
N ASP A 107 7.57 1.95 2.46
CA ASP A 107 6.67 2.33 3.57
C ASP A 107 6.53 3.85 3.80
N PRO A 108 7.61 4.65 3.92
CA PRO A 108 7.47 6.10 4.09
C PRO A 108 6.69 6.76 2.94
N PHE A 109 6.87 6.29 1.70
CA PHE A 109 6.16 6.84 0.55
C PHE A 109 4.68 6.45 0.57
N LEU A 110 4.34 5.22 0.98
CA LEU A 110 2.95 4.79 1.15
C LEU A 110 2.23 5.61 2.23
N ILE A 111 2.88 5.82 3.37
CA ILE A 111 2.31 6.60 4.48
C ILE A 111 2.14 8.06 4.08
N ALA A 112 3.12 8.63 3.38
CA ALA A 112 3.00 9.98 2.83
C ALA A 112 1.86 10.08 1.81
N CYS A 113 1.73 9.10 0.92
CA CYS A 113 0.65 9.04 -0.05
C CYS A 113 -0.72 9.01 0.65
N ALA A 114 -0.89 8.13 1.63
CA ALA A 114 -2.11 8.07 2.42
C ALA A 114 -2.40 9.39 3.16
N LYS A 115 -1.38 10.04 3.74
CA LYS A 115 -1.57 11.33 4.42
C LYS A 115 -2.01 12.43 3.46
N ILE A 116 -1.32 12.59 2.33
CA ILE A 116 -1.57 13.69 1.39
C ILE A 116 -2.90 13.51 0.66
N HIS A 117 -3.26 12.26 0.32
CA HIS A 117 -4.53 11.94 -0.31
C HIS A 117 -5.70 11.85 0.68
N ASN A 118 -5.47 12.04 1.99
CA ASN A 118 -6.45 11.76 3.04
C ASN A 118 -7.10 10.37 2.85
N GLY A 119 -6.26 9.40 2.51
CA GLY A 119 -6.64 8.04 2.20
C GLY A 119 -6.39 7.08 3.37
N ILE A 120 -6.81 5.83 3.17
CA ILE A 120 -6.59 4.75 4.12
C ILE A 120 -5.50 3.83 3.57
N LEU A 121 -4.48 3.57 4.37
CA LEU A 121 -3.44 2.63 3.99
C LEU A 121 -3.91 1.20 4.24
N ILE A 122 -3.83 0.35 3.22
CA ILE A 122 -4.16 -1.08 3.31
C ILE A 122 -2.86 -1.84 3.53
N THR A 123 -2.77 -2.55 4.65
CA THR A 123 -1.59 -3.36 5.03
C THR A 123 -1.99 -4.58 5.86
N GLU A 124 -1.30 -5.70 5.63
CA GLU A 124 -1.42 -6.92 6.43
C GLU A 124 -0.44 -6.93 7.62
N GLU A 125 0.31 -5.85 7.84
CA GLU A 125 1.15 -5.70 9.01
C GLU A 125 0.34 -5.43 10.28
N ALA A 126 0.64 -6.18 11.34
CA ALA A 126 0.06 -5.92 12.65
C ALA A 126 0.86 -4.86 13.43
N TYR A 127 0.14 -4.03 14.18
CA TYR A 127 0.74 -3.12 15.14
C TYR A 127 1.62 -3.89 16.12
N LYS A 128 2.85 -3.42 16.31
CA LYS A 128 3.78 -3.95 17.30
C LYS A 128 4.35 -2.82 18.13
N PRO A 129 4.14 -2.79 19.46
CA PRO A 129 4.68 -1.74 20.31
C PRO A 129 6.18 -1.53 20.09
N ASN A 130 6.62 -0.26 20.08
CA ASN A 130 8.01 0.15 19.88
C ASN A 130 8.66 -0.34 18.57
N SER A 131 7.85 -0.69 17.55
CA SER A 131 8.35 -0.98 16.21
C SER A 131 8.22 0.24 15.30
N SER A 132 8.88 0.20 14.14
CA SER A 132 8.77 1.22 13.09
C SER A 132 7.94 0.73 11.90
N LYS A 133 7.13 -0.33 12.07
CA LYS A 133 6.24 -0.87 11.03
C LYS A 133 5.19 0.16 10.59
N ILE A 134 4.56 -0.07 9.44
CA ILE A 134 3.54 0.83 8.88
C ILE A 134 2.48 1.26 9.92
N PRO A 135 1.80 0.35 10.66
CA PRO A 135 0.81 0.74 11.66
C PRO A 135 1.33 1.71 12.72
N ASN A 136 2.57 1.53 13.19
CA ASN A 136 3.17 2.40 14.21
C ASN A 136 3.40 3.82 13.71
N VAL A 137 3.77 3.96 12.44
CA VAL A 137 4.00 5.26 11.81
C VAL A 137 2.66 5.91 11.49
N CYS A 138 1.68 5.15 11.00
CA CYS A 138 0.31 5.60 10.77
C CYS A 138 -0.33 6.17 12.05
N GLU A 139 -0.26 5.45 13.18
CA GLU A 139 -0.75 5.91 14.48
C GLU A 139 -0.06 7.20 14.94
N HIS A 140 1.25 7.34 14.73
CA HIS A 140 1.99 8.54 15.12
C HIS A 140 1.58 9.78 14.32
N PHE A 141 1.26 9.60 13.04
CA PHE A 141 0.97 10.69 12.11
C PHE A 141 -0.53 10.87 11.83
N ASP A 142 -1.40 10.16 12.55
CA ASP A 142 -2.85 10.19 12.36
C ASP A 142 -3.22 9.91 10.89
N VAL A 143 -2.79 8.73 10.42
CA VAL A 143 -3.13 8.17 9.11
C VAL A 143 -3.98 6.93 9.34
N GLU A 144 -5.18 6.89 8.77
CA GLU A 144 -6.05 5.72 8.84
C GLU A 144 -5.38 4.53 8.13
N TYR A 145 -5.47 3.34 8.73
CA TYR A 145 -5.03 2.09 8.12
C TYR A 145 -5.97 0.96 8.49
N MET A 146 -6.04 -0.06 7.63
CA MET A 146 -6.81 -1.30 7.87
C MET A 146 -6.23 -2.43 7.02
N ASN A 147 -6.58 -3.68 7.31
CA ASN A 147 -6.20 -4.81 6.47
C ASN A 147 -7.18 -5.01 5.29
N PHE A 148 -6.83 -5.91 4.37
CA PHE A 148 -7.66 -6.15 3.18
C PHE A 148 -9.04 -6.73 3.52
N GLU A 149 -9.16 -7.56 4.57
CA GLU A 149 -10.45 -8.11 5.00
C GLU A 149 -11.37 -7.02 5.56
N GLU A 150 -10.83 -6.11 6.37
CA GLU A 150 -11.53 -4.93 6.88
C GLU A 150 -12.01 -4.01 5.75
N LEU A 151 -11.20 -3.81 4.70
CA LEU A 151 -11.61 -3.09 3.50
C LEU A 151 -12.85 -3.73 2.87
N MET A 152 -12.82 -5.05 2.64
CA MET A 152 -13.95 -5.78 2.05
C MET A 152 -15.21 -5.66 2.92
N LEU A 153 -15.07 -5.70 4.24
CA LEU A 153 -16.17 -5.52 5.19
C LEU A 153 -16.76 -4.11 5.13
N VAL A 154 -15.92 -3.08 5.15
CA VAL A 154 -16.33 -1.66 5.09
C VAL A 154 -17.03 -1.35 3.78
N LEU A 155 -16.52 -1.90 2.66
CA LEU A 155 -17.13 -1.76 1.34
C LEU A 155 -18.28 -2.73 1.07
N LYS A 156 -18.59 -3.61 2.04
CA LYS A 156 -19.70 -4.58 1.98
C LYS A 156 -19.63 -5.51 0.77
N TRP A 157 -18.43 -5.95 0.41
CA TRP A 157 -18.23 -6.91 -0.67
C TRP A 157 -18.93 -8.22 -0.35
N LYS A 158 -19.46 -8.89 -1.38
CA LYS A 158 -20.10 -10.20 -1.28
C LYS A 158 -19.44 -11.15 -2.28
N PHE A 159 -19.15 -12.36 -1.84
CA PHE A 159 -18.51 -13.41 -2.63
C PHE A 159 -19.08 -14.77 -2.27
#